data_AF-A0A0P7K8B9-F1
#
_entry.id   AF-A0A0P7K8B9-F1
#
_cell.length_a   1.000
_cell.length_b   1.000
_cell.length_c   1.000
_cell.angle_alpha   90.00
_cell.angle_beta   90.00
_cell.angle_gamma   90.00
#
_symmetry.space_group_name_H-M   'P 1'
#
loop_
_entity.id
_entity.type
_entity.pdbx_description
1 polymer ?
#
loop_
_entity_poly.entity_id
_entity_poly.type
_entity_poly.pdbx_seq_one_letter_code
_entity_poly.pdbx_strand_id
1 'polypeptide(L)'
;MAKKFPIHPKNPERICWGCDKYCKSNDLQCGNGCERIQHPTELDGPDWYKTGDWSNLLSTEQQIELGLKPAPEAKPKKPHIKLPVST
;
A
#
# COMPACT_ATOMS: atom_id res chain seq x y z
N MET A 1 -3.40 9.90 -7.82
CA MET A 1 -2.47 8.86 -7.35
C MET A 1 -2.87 8.53 -5.92
N ALA A 2 -3.26 7.28 -5.63
CA ALA A 2 -3.50 6.86 -4.26
C ALA A 2 -2.18 6.96 -3.49
N LYS A 3 -2.21 7.60 -2.33
CA LYS A 3 -1.02 7.80 -1.50
C LYS A 3 -0.59 6.42 -0.96
N LYS A 4 0.73 6.20 -0.80
CA LYS A 4 1.24 4.91 -0.27
C LYS A 4 0.61 4.65 1.10
N PHE A 5 0.08 3.44 1.31
CA PHE A 5 -0.58 3.05 2.55
C PHE A 5 0.44 3.03 3.71
N PRO A 6 0.20 3.68 4.85
CA PRO A 6 1.17 3.75 5.93
C PRO A 6 1.30 2.41 6.66
N ILE A 7 2.47 1.76 6.56
CA ILE A 7 2.69 0.44 7.22
C ILE A 7 2.89 0.60 8.73
N HIS A 8 3.60 1.65 9.15
CA HIS A 8 3.90 1.99 10.55
C HIS A 8 3.49 3.43 10.85
N PRO A 9 2.19 3.72 10.92
CA PRO A 9 1.74 5.06 11.28
C PRO A 9 2.13 5.41 12.72
N LYS A 10 2.55 6.66 12.93
CA LYS A 10 2.96 7.15 14.27
C LYS A 10 1.78 7.24 15.26
N ASN A 11 0.58 7.49 14.74
CA ASN A 11 -0.66 7.61 15.51
C ASN A 11 -1.76 6.76 14.84
N PRO A 12 -1.72 5.42 14.94
CA PRO A 12 -2.68 4.53 14.30
C PRO A 12 -4.12 4.77 14.77
N GLU A 13 -4.31 5.24 16.00
CA GLU A 13 -5.61 5.56 16.59
C GLU A 13 -6.33 6.72 15.88
N ARG A 14 -5.59 7.50 15.09
CA ARG A 14 -6.10 8.63 14.29
C ARG A 14 -6.28 8.31 12.81
N ILE A 15 -5.94 7.09 12.41
CA ILE A 15 -6.07 6.62 11.04
C ILE A 15 -7.30 5.72 10.96
N CYS A 16 -8.05 5.92 9.88
CA CYS A 16 -9.21 5.14 9.50
C CYS A 16 -8.80 4.28 8.32
N TRP A 17 -9.16 3.00 8.33
CA TRP A 17 -8.77 2.05 7.30
C TRP A 17 -9.22 2.41 5.86
N GLY A 18 -10.13 3.39 5.73
CA GLY A 18 -10.58 3.98 4.46
C GLY A 18 -10.01 5.37 4.11
N CYS A 19 -9.14 5.98 4.93
CA CYS A 19 -8.45 7.21 4.54
C CYS A 19 -7.05 7.40 5.15
N ASP A 20 -6.12 7.88 4.34
CA ASP A 20 -4.79 8.36 4.78
C ASP A 20 -4.83 9.75 5.46
N LYS A 21 -6.02 10.29 5.72
CA LYS A 21 -6.15 11.56 6.44
C LYS A 21 -6.12 11.28 7.93
N TYR A 22 -5.18 11.92 8.62
CA TYR A 22 -5.20 12.00 10.08
C TYR A 22 -6.44 12.81 10.48
N CYS A 23 -7.52 12.10 10.77
CA CYS A 23 -8.73 12.72 11.25
C CYS A 23 -8.57 13.06 12.73
N LYS A 24 -9.30 14.07 13.20
CA LYS A 24 -9.42 14.27 14.65
C LYS A 24 -10.21 13.10 15.22
N SER A 25 -9.94 12.73 16.47
CA SER A 25 -10.59 11.59 17.13
C SER A 25 -12.12 11.64 17.13
N ASN A 26 -12.70 12.84 17.01
CA ASN A 26 -14.15 13.07 17.03
C ASN A 26 -14.70 13.62 15.68
N ASP A 27 -13.89 13.64 14.62
CA ASP A 27 -14.28 14.19 13.31
C ASP A 27 -13.65 13.36 12.18
N LEU A 28 -14.13 12.12 12.05
CA LEU A 28 -13.68 11.17 11.03
C LEU A 28 -14.29 11.52 9.68
N GLN A 29 -13.48 12.12 8.82
CA GLN A 29 -13.88 12.54 7.47
C GLN A 29 -14.13 11.36 6.52
N CYS A 30 -13.59 10.17 6.79
CA CYS A 30 -13.72 8.96 5.96
C CYS A 30 -15.02 8.19 6.20
N GLY A 31 -15.70 8.41 7.32
CA GLY A 31 -16.70 7.48 7.83
C GLY A 31 -18.08 7.63 7.20
N ASN A 32 -18.39 8.77 6.56
CA ASN A 32 -19.78 9.12 6.20
C ASN A 32 -20.77 8.87 7.36
N GLY A 33 -20.34 9.08 8.62
CA GLY A 33 -21.11 8.76 9.82
C GLY A 33 -20.88 7.37 10.44
N CYS A 34 -19.99 6.56 9.87
CA CYS A 34 -19.56 5.27 10.41
C CYS A 34 -18.38 5.41 11.39
N GLU A 35 -18.30 4.47 12.33
CA GLU A 35 -17.23 4.38 13.31
C GLU A 35 -15.86 4.11 12.68
N ARG A 36 -14.79 4.47 13.41
CA ARG A 36 -13.41 4.27 12.95
C ARG A 36 -13.08 2.80 12.81
N ILE A 37 -12.64 2.38 11.62
CA ILE A 37 -11.99 1.08 11.44
C ILE A 37 -10.53 1.19 11.92
N GLN A 38 -10.16 0.36 12.89
CA GLN A 38 -8.82 0.36 13.50
C GLN A 38 -7.72 -0.03 12.50
N HIS A 39 -6.52 0.49 12.69
CA HIS A 39 -5.38 0.10 11.87
C HIS A 39 -4.93 -1.32 12.26
N PRO A 40 -4.55 -2.21 11.32
CA PRO A 40 -4.10 -3.57 11.63
C PRO A 40 -2.91 -3.61 12.59
N THR A 41 -2.09 -2.54 12.61
CA THR A 41 -1.01 -2.40 13.62
C THR A 41 -1.51 -2.37 15.06
N GLU A 42 -2.74 -1.91 15.31
CA GLU A 42 -3.33 -1.91 16.66
C GLU A 42 -3.78 -3.30 17.10
N LEU A 43 -4.15 -4.17 16.15
CA LEU A 43 -4.69 -5.51 16.42
C LEU A 43 -3.59 -6.58 16.34
N ASP A 44 -2.85 -6.60 15.23
CA ASP A 44 -1.84 -7.61 14.90
C ASP A 44 -0.39 -7.13 15.16
N GLY A 45 -0.21 -5.86 15.55
CA GLY A 45 1.10 -5.30 15.89
C GLY A 45 1.92 -4.79 14.70
N PRO A 46 3.22 -4.46 14.89
CA PRO A 46 4.06 -3.82 13.87
C PRO A 46 4.29 -4.68 12.62
N ASP A 47 4.09 -5.99 12.72
CA ASP A 47 4.29 -6.97 11.65
C ASP A 47 2.97 -7.51 11.09
N TRP A 48 1.86 -6.77 11.26
CA TRP A 48 0.53 -7.13 10.77
C TRP A 48 0.51 -7.59 9.31
N TYR A 49 1.36 -7.00 8.47
CA TYR A 49 1.48 -7.32 7.05
C TYR A 49 1.99 -8.75 6.76
N LYS A 50 2.52 -9.47 7.77
CA LYS A 50 3.01 -10.86 7.64
C LYS A 50 1.94 -11.92 7.91
N THR A 51 0.89 -11.59 8.65
CA THR A 51 -0.07 -12.58 9.19
C THR A 51 -1.38 -12.66 8.40
N GLY A 52 -1.53 -11.92 7.29
CA GLY A 52 -2.76 -11.91 6.48
C GLY A 52 -2.56 -11.58 5.00
N ASP A 53 -3.65 -11.68 4.22
CA ASP A 53 -3.68 -11.35 2.78
C ASP A 53 -3.82 -9.83 2.57
N TRP A 54 -2.75 -9.10 2.89
CA TRP A 54 -2.68 -7.64 2.77
C TRP A 54 -2.04 -7.18 1.45
N SER A 55 -1.75 -8.12 0.55
CA SER A 55 -1.07 -7.91 -0.73
C SER A 55 -1.85 -7.00 -1.69
N ASN A 56 -3.15 -6.81 -1.47
CA ASN A 56 -3.97 -5.90 -2.28
C ASN A 56 -3.88 -4.44 -1.81
N LEU A 57 -3.62 -4.22 -0.51
CA LEU A 57 -3.58 -2.89 0.10
C LEU A 57 -2.21 -2.21 -0.02
N LEU A 58 -1.14 -3.01 0.02
CA LEU A 58 0.22 -2.52 -0.09
C LEU A 58 0.60 -2.31 -1.56
N SER A 59 1.27 -1.21 -1.88
CA SER A 59 1.81 -1.03 -3.23
C SER A 59 2.88 -2.09 -3.53
N THR A 60 3.13 -2.37 -4.81
CA THR A 60 4.18 -3.31 -5.21
C THR A 60 5.55 -2.93 -4.62
N GLU A 61 5.88 -1.64 -4.56
CA GLU A 61 7.12 -1.16 -3.94
C GLU A 61 7.20 -1.53 -2.45
N GLN A 62 6.08 -1.37 -1.74
CA GLN A 62 5.99 -1.70 -0.31
C GLN A 62 6.09 -3.20 -0.06
N GLN A 63 5.50 -4.02 -0.93
CA GLN A 63 5.61 -5.47 -0.85
C GLN A 63 7.06 -5.93 -1.06
N ILE A 64 7.82 -5.26 -1.93
CA ILE A 64 9.25 -5.57 -2.14
C ILE A 64 10.07 -5.15 -0.93
N GLU A 65 9.83 -3.95 -0.39
CA GLU A 65 10.53 -3.45 0.79
C GLU A 65 10.29 -4.32 2.03
N LEU A 66 9.05 -4.81 2.19
CA LEU A 66 8.67 -5.73 3.27
C LEU A 66 9.05 -7.20 3.00
N GLY A 67 9.61 -7.52 1.83
CA GLY A 67 9.99 -8.88 1.46
C GLY A 67 8.81 -9.83 1.20
N LEU A 68 7.58 -9.32 1.06
CA LEU A 68 6.37 -10.09 0.75
C LEU A 68 6.34 -10.59 -0.70
N LYS A 69 6.96 -9.83 -1.62
CA LYS A 69 7.01 -10.18 -3.05
C LYS A 69 8.45 -10.12 -3.57
N PRO A 70 8.89 -11.08 -4.39
CA PRO A 70 10.17 -10.96 -5.08
C PRO A 70 10.18 -9.69 -5.94
N ALA A 71 11.33 -9.01 -5.95
CA ALA A 71 11.56 -7.81 -6.76
C ALA A 71 11.11 -8.08 -8.21
N PRO A 72 10.39 -7.15 -8.86
CA PRO A 72 9.89 -7.35 -10.21
C PRO A 72 11.10 -7.54 -11.10
N GLU A 73 11.30 -8.76 -11.56
CA GLU A 73 12.32 -9.11 -12.53
C GLU A 73 12.16 -8.16 -13.71
N ALA A 74 13.23 -7.42 -14.01
CA ALA A 74 13.26 -6.44 -15.08
C ALA A 74 12.77 -7.11 -16.36
N LYS A 75 11.58 -6.74 -16.84
CA LYS A 75 11.04 -7.29 -18.08
C LYS A 75 12.10 -7.14 -19.17
N PRO A 76 12.46 -8.23 -19.89
CA PRO A 76 13.50 -8.17 -20.90
C PRO A 76 13.10 -7.12 -21.94
N LYS A 77 13.94 -6.10 -22.11
CA LYS A 77 13.79 -5.12 -23.19
C LYS A 77 13.86 -5.91 -24.50
N LYS A 78 12.73 -6.08 -25.18
CA LYS A 78 12.69 -6.67 -26.52
C LYS A 78 13.71 -5.91 -27.37
N PRO A 79 14.71 -6.56 -27.97
CA PRO A 79 15.65 -5.87 -28.83
C PRO A 79 14.87 -5.26 -29.98
N HIS A 80 14.93 -3.93 -30.09
CA HIS A 80 14.31 -3.19 -31.17
C HIS A 80 15.14 -3.43 -32.44
N ILE A 81 14.91 -4.56 -33.11
CA ILE A 81 15.45 -4.82 -34.44
C ILE A 81 14.79 -3.81 -35.38
N LYS A 82 15.60 -2.86 -35.87
CA LYS A 82 15.20 -1.97 -36.96
C LYS A 82 15.30 -2.80 -38.24
N LEU A 83 14.17 -3.18 -38.81
CA LEU A 83 14.12 -3.72 -40.16
C LEU A 83 14.60 -2.61 -41.12
N PRO A 84 15.65 -2.83 -41.92
CA PRO A 84 16.03 -1.85 -42.93
C PRO A 84 14.91 -1.76 -43.97
N VAL A 85 14.43 -0.54 -44.22
CA VAL A 85 13.52 -0.25 -45.32
C VAL A 85 14.36 -0.34 -46.61
N SER A 86 14.12 -1.38 -47.40
CA SER A 86 14.71 -1.52 -48.73
C SER A 86 14.18 -0.42 -49.65
N THR A 87 15.13 0.28 -50.29
CA THR A 87 14.93 1.31 -51.33
C THR A 87 14.26 0.75 -52.58
#